data_AF-A0A820JFJ3-F1
#
_entry.id   AF-A0A820JFJ3-F1
#
_cell.length_a   1.000
_cell.length_b   1.000
_cell.length_c   1.000
_cell.angle_alpha   90.00
_cell.angle_beta   90.00
_cell.angle_gamma   90.00
#
_symmetry.space_group_name_H-M   'P 1'
#
loop_
_entity.id
_entity.type
_entity.pdbx_description
1 polymer ?
#
loop_
_entity_poly.entity_id
_entity_poly.type
_entity_poly.pdbx_seq_one_letter_code
_entity_poly.pdbx_strand_id
1 'polypeptide(L)'
;TSLNDAIKSYSNYRLNFKSILRSNFDLICQHILPNQVKALILTDDQHTLGQSQLFLSHFQIDEFINLQSLTLIEIEKKSLENINEHLYKLNRLRSFLFKSEINILFSMSFVNLRHLELSQCTLNLLENICLTTPWLKTLNVAIIHEILNFEF
;
A
#
# COMPACT_ATOMS: atom_id res chain seq x y z
N THR A 1 -22.82 -11.81 24.43
CA THR A 1 -22.30 -11.63 23.06
C THR A 1 -20.82 -11.95 23.10
N SER A 2 -20.34 -12.96 22.38
CA SER A 2 -18.92 -13.33 22.46
C SER A 2 -18.05 -12.26 21.78
N LEU A 3 -16.79 -12.12 22.20
CA LEU A 3 -15.83 -11.20 21.55
C LEU A 3 -15.76 -11.44 20.03
N ASN A 4 -15.90 -12.70 19.60
CA ASN A 4 -15.93 -13.09 18.19
C ASN A 4 -17.13 -12.55 17.41
N ASP A 5 -18.29 -12.41 18.06
CA ASP A 5 -19.50 -11.86 17.41
C ASP A 5 -19.42 -10.33 17.29
N ALA A 6 -18.77 -9.67 18.26
CA ALA A 6 -18.51 -8.23 18.22
C ALA A 6 -17.43 -7.86 17.18
N ILE A 7 -16.43 -8.72 17.01
CA ILE A 7 -15.41 -8.59 15.96
C ILE A 7 -16.07 -8.78 14.58
N LYS A 8 -16.88 -9.83 14.39
CA LYS A 8 -17.60 -10.05 13.11
C LYS A 8 -18.55 -8.91 12.72
N SER A 9 -19.13 -8.19 13.68
CA SER A 9 -20.04 -7.07 13.39
C SER A 9 -19.33 -5.75 13.06
N TYR A 10 -18.03 -5.62 13.37
CA TYR A 10 -17.23 -4.45 13.05
C TYR A 10 -16.69 -4.52 11.61
N SER A 11 -17.41 -3.93 10.67
CA SER A 11 -17.11 -3.99 9.23
C SER A 11 -16.10 -2.94 8.71
N ASN A 12 -15.27 -2.38 9.61
CA ASN A 12 -14.50 -1.17 9.31
C ASN A 12 -13.10 -1.15 9.95
N TYR A 13 -12.30 -2.20 9.71
CA TYR A 13 -10.94 -2.24 10.24
C TYR A 13 -10.04 -1.22 9.54
N ARG A 14 -9.27 -0.53 10.38
CA ARG A 14 -8.15 0.31 9.96
C ARG A 14 -6.90 -0.28 10.61
N LEU A 15 -6.17 -1.07 9.84
CA LEU A 15 -4.98 -1.76 10.29
C LEU A 15 -3.79 -0.83 10.16
N ASN A 16 -3.06 -0.66 11.26
CA ASN A 16 -1.83 0.10 11.28
C ASN A 16 -0.72 -0.77 11.86
N PHE A 17 0.17 -1.24 11.00
CA PHE A 17 1.31 -2.04 11.42
C PHE A 17 2.60 -1.24 11.59
N LYS A 18 2.51 0.10 11.56
CA LYS A 18 3.65 0.94 11.90
C LYS A 18 4.09 0.69 13.35
N SER A 19 5.35 0.29 13.51
CA SER A 19 5.98 0.06 14.82
C SER A 19 5.25 -0.96 15.71
N ILE A 20 4.50 -1.89 15.12
CA ILE A 20 3.79 -2.92 15.88
C ILE A 20 4.77 -4.00 16.38
N LEU A 21 4.55 -4.49 17.60
CA LEU A 21 5.27 -5.68 18.10
C LEU A 21 4.90 -6.91 17.29
N ARG A 22 5.89 -7.80 17.06
CA ARG A 22 5.68 -9.01 16.27
C ARG A 22 4.57 -9.92 16.81
N SER A 23 4.50 -10.12 18.12
CA SER A 23 3.44 -10.92 18.75
C SER A 23 2.04 -10.36 18.49
N ASN A 24 1.89 -9.03 18.50
CA ASN A 24 0.62 -8.37 18.18
C ASN A 24 0.30 -8.48 16.69
N PHE A 25 1.31 -8.35 15.83
CA PHE A 25 1.14 -8.56 14.38
C PHE A 25 0.61 -9.96 14.09
N ASP A 26 1.27 -11.00 14.61
CA ASP A 26 0.88 -12.39 14.38
C ASP A 26 -0.54 -12.67 14.89
N LEU A 27 -0.90 -12.15 16.07
CA LEU A 27 -2.24 -12.28 16.64
C LEU A 27 -3.30 -11.59 15.78
N ILE A 28 -3.02 -10.39 15.27
CA ILE A 28 -3.94 -9.67 14.39
C ILE A 28 -4.12 -10.44 13.07
N CYS A 29 -3.05 -10.92 12.46
CA CYS A 29 -3.11 -11.71 11.23
C CYS A 29 -3.95 -12.99 11.35
N GLN A 30 -4.08 -13.58 12.54
CA GLN A 30 -4.96 -14.73 12.77
C GLN A 30 -6.47 -14.38 12.72
N HIS A 31 -6.82 -13.11 12.87
CA HIS A 31 -8.22 -12.67 13.04
C HIS A 31 -8.70 -11.70 11.95
N ILE A 32 -7.82 -11.26 11.05
CA ILE A 32 -8.20 -10.37 9.96
C ILE A 32 -9.15 -11.06 9.00
N LEU A 33 -10.22 -10.36 8.66
CA LEU A 33 -11.06 -10.63 7.51
C LEU A 33 -10.76 -9.58 6.43
N PRO A 34 -10.09 -9.92 5.32
CA PRO A 34 -9.64 -8.93 4.32
C PRO A 34 -10.75 -8.02 3.80
N ASN A 35 -11.94 -8.59 3.61
CA ASN A 35 -13.13 -7.85 3.17
C ASN A 35 -13.66 -6.83 4.19
N GLN A 36 -13.23 -6.84 5.46
CA GLN A 36 -13.63 -5.86 6.48
C GLN A 36 -12.61 -4.72 6.63
N VAL A 37 -11.46 -4.80 5.97
CA VAL A 37 -10.39 -3.79 6.06
C VAL A 37 -10.63 -2.65 5.07
N LYS A 38 -10.62 -1.42 5.58
CA LYS A 38 -10.74 -0.19 4.80
C LYS A 38 -9.44 0.58 4.67
N ALA A 39 -8.56 0.46 5.65
CA ALA A 39 -7.26 1.11 5.63
C ALA A 39 -6.20 0.13 6.09
N LEU A 40 -5.06 0.14 5.40
CA LEU A 40 -3.91 -0.71 5.71
C LEU A 40 -2.64 0.14 5.63
N ILE A 41 -1.85 0.09 6.69
CA ILE A 41 -0.48 0.59 6.73
C ILE A 41 0.43 -0.62 6.89
N LEU A 42 1.28 -0.89 5.89
CA LEU A 42 2.35 -1.87 5.94
C LEU A 42 3.70 -1.16 5.94
N THR A 43 4.66 -1.73 6.65
CA THR A 43 6.01 -1.19 6.71
C THR A 43 7.06 -2.27 6.93
N ASP A 44 8.20 -2.16 6.24
CA ASP A 44 9.42 -2.91 6.57
C ASP A 44 10.52 -1.95 7.03
N ASP A 45 10.17 -0.98 7.88
CA ASP A 45 11.18 -0.10 8.46
C ASP A 45 12.13 -0.86 9.40
N GLN A 46 13.12 -0.15 9.94
CA GLN A 46 14.14 -0.71 10.83
C GLN A 46 13.57 -1.48 12.05
N HIS A 47 12.30 -1.24 12.41
CA HIS A 47 11.62 -1.89 13.53
C HIS A 47 10.70 -3.04 13.10
N THR A 48 10.39 -3.17 11.81
CA THR A 48 9.42 -4.15 11.28
C THR A 48 9.93 -4.88 10.03
N LEU A 49 11.24 -5.09 9.89
CA LEU A 49 11.85 -5.81 8.76
C LEU A 49 11.13 -7.14 8.41
N GLY A 50 10.86 -7.35 7.12
CA GLY A 50 10.20 -8.54 6.57
C GLY A 50 8.72 -8.69 6.94
N GLN A 51 8.09 -7.69 7.57
CA GLN A 51 6.69 -7.75 7.99
C GLN A 51 5.74 -7.78 6.80
N SER A 52 6.00 -7.03 5.73
CA SER A 52 5.17 -7.06 4.53
C SER A 52 5.26 -8.40 3.84
N GLN A 53 6.45 -9.01 3.78
CA GLN A 53 6.61 -10.34 3.17
C GLN A 53 5.79 -11.37 3.95
N LEU A 54 5.83 -11.31 5.28
CA LEU A 54 5.01 -12.17 6.12
C LEU A 54 3.52 -11.90 5.92
N PHE A 55 3.10 -10.64 5.91
CA PHE A 55 1.72 -10.27 5.66
C PHE A 55 1.22 -10.87 4.34
N LEU A 56 2.01 -10.74 3.27
CA LEU A 56 1.69 -11.26 1.94
C LEU A 56 1.77 -12.80 1.85
N SER A 57 2.41 -13.46 2.82
CA SER A 57 2.35 -14.93 2.94
C SER A 57 1.01 -15.41 3.53
N HIS A 58 0.30 -14.54 4.25
CA HIS A 58 -1.02 -14.83 4.82
C HIS A 58 -2.16 -14.36 3.91
N PHE A 59 -1.94 -13.28 3.16
CA PHE A 59 -3.00 -12.63 2.39
C PHE A 59 -2.51 -12.17 1.02
N GLN A 60 -3.35 -12.29 0.00
CA GLN A 60 -3.13 -11.56 -1.25
C GLN A 60 -3.75 -10.17 -1.14
N ILE A 61 -3.07 -9.15 -1.65
CA ILE A 61 -3.53 -7.76 -1.46
C ILE A 61 -4.89 -7.51 -2.13
N ASP A 62 -5.24 -8.26 -3.18
CA ASP A 62 -6.54 -8.16 -3.87
C ASP A 62 -7.71 -8.80 -3.11
N GLU A 63 -7.47 -9.57 -2.05
CA GLU A 63 -8.51 -10.03 -1.12
C GLU A 63 -9.12 -8.86 -0.34
N PHE A 64 -8.40 -7.75 -0.22
CA PHE A 64 -8.83 -6.52 0.45
C PHE A 64 -9.73 -5.67 -0.45
N ILE A 65 -10.78 -6.28 -1.00
CA ILE A 65 -11.73 -5.66 -1.97
C ILE A 65 -12.39 -4.37 -1.48
N ASN A 66 -12.38 -4.15 -0.17
CA ASN A 66 -12.97 -3.00 0.50
C ASN A 66 -11.97 -1.91 0.87
N LEU A 67 -10.68 -2.11 0.55
CA LEU A 67 -9.61 -1.19 0.88
C LEU A 67 -9.81 0.15 0.17
N GLN A 68 -9.77 1.21 0.96
CA GLN A 68 -9.92 2.59 0.50
C GLN A 68 -8.63 3.39 0.69
N SER A 69 -7.79 2.99 1.64
CA SER A 69 -6.52 3.63 1.95
C SER A 69 -5.43 2.59 2.08
N LEU A 70 -4.34 2.77 1.34
CA LEU A 70 -3.14 1.95 1.45
C LEU A 70 -1.93 2.86 1.66
N THR A 71 -1.17 2.55 2.70
CA THR A 71 0.09 3.23 3.02
C THR A 71 1.18 2.17 3.08
N LEU A 72 2.21 2.37 2.26
CA LEU A 72 3.37 1.49 2.15
C LEU A 72 4.62 2.29 2.53
N ILE A 73 5.37 1.80 3.50
CA ILE A 73 6.56 2.50 4.04
C ILE A 73 7.75 1.56 4.03
N GLU A 74 8.78 1.90 3.25
CA GLU A 74 10.03 1.15 3.08
C GLU A 74 9.81 -0.34 2.80
N ILE A 75 8.79 -0.66 2.00
CA ILE A 75 8.44 -2.04 1.67
C ILE A 75 9.57 -2.69 0.86
N GLU A 76 9.94 -3.91 1.21
CA GLU A 76 10.92 -4.69 0.47
C GLU A 76 10.50 -4.86 -1.00
N LYS A 77 11.47 -4.74 -1.92
CA LYS A 77 11.23 -4.79 -3.38
C LYS A 77 10.36 -5.97 -3.82
N LYS A 78 10.62 -7.18 -3.30
CA LYS A 78 9.87 -8.39 -3.65
C LYS A 78 8.40 -8.32 -3.22
N SER A 79 8.14 -7.82 -2.02
CA SER A 79 6.79 -7.64 -1.50
C SER A 79 6.03 -6.58 -2.30
N LEU A 80 6.74 -5.52 -2.68
CA LEU A 80 6.22 -4.44 -3.48
C LEU A 80 5.88 -4.85 -4.92
N GLU A 81 6.71 -5.69 -5.56
CA GLU A 81 6.41 -6.30 -6.86
C GLU A 81 5.11 -7.11 -6.79
N ASN A 82 4.96 -7.96 -5.76
CA ASN A 82 3.74 -8.73 -5.53
C ASN A 82 2.51 -7.83 -5.33
N ILE A 83 2.63 -6.78 -4.52
CA ILE A 83 1.55 -5.81 -4.31
C ILE A 83 1.18 -5.15 -5.66
N ASN A 84 2.18 -4.69 -6.41
CA ASN A 84 1.99 -3.97 -7.66
C ASN A 84 1.22 -4.78 -8.71
N GLU A 85 1.47 -6.08 -8.81
CA GLU A 85 0.74 -7.01 -9.69
C GLU A 85 -0.77 -7.08 -9.40
N HIS A 86 -1.22 -6.62 -8.24
CA HIS A 86 -2.59 -6.78 -7.77
C HIS A 86 -3.28 -5.45 -7.46
N LEU A 87 -2.55 -4.33 -7.43
CA LEU A 87 -3.07 -3.01 -7.08
C LEU A 87 -4.23 -2.55 -7.97
N TYR A 88 -4.21 -2.88 -9.27
CA TYR A 88 -5.30 -2.52 -10.19
C TYR A 88 -6.64 -3.18 -9.83
N LYS A 89 -6.64 -4.27 -9.04
CA LYS A 89 -7.86 -4.93 -8.56
C LYS A 89 -8.53 -4.18 -7.40
N LEU A 90 -7.82 -3.24 -6.77
CA LEU A 90 -8.30 -2.45 -5.64
C LEU A 90 -9.20 -1.29 -6.10
N ASN A 91 -10.33 -1.63 -6.72
CA ASN A 91 -11.25 -0.66 -7.33
C ASN A 91 -11.83 0.36 -6.34
N ARG A 92 -11.75 0.12 -5.03
CA ARG A 92 -12.23 1.04 -3.98
C ARG A 92 -11.12 1.92 -3.41
N LEU A 93 -9.88 1.75 -3.85
CA LEU A 93 -8.74 2.52 -3.38
C LEU A 93 -8.89 3.98 -3.80
N ARG A 94 -8.88 4.86 -2.80
CA ARG A 94 -9.03 6.33 -2.98
C ARG A 94 -7.81 7.09 -2.50
N SER A 95 -7.05 6.50 -1.58
CA SER A 95 -5.84 7.10 -1.02
C SER A 95 -4.70 6.10 -1.12
N PHE A 96 -3.61 6.51 -1.74
CA PHE A 96 -2.38 5.74 -1.81
C PHE A 96 -1.22 6.61 -1.36
N LEU A 97 -0.47 6.12 -0.35
CA LEU A 97 0.77 6.73 0.10
C LEU A 97 1.87 5.69 -0.06
N PHE A 98 2.90 6.05 -0.81
CA PHE A 98 4.09 5.25 -0.97
C PHE A 98 5.31 6.05 -0.53
N LYS A 99 5.97 5.56 0.52
CA LYS A 99 7.19 6.16 1.06
C LYS A 99 8.30 5.15 1.00
N SER A 100 9.20 5.29 0.03
CA SER A 100 10.45 4.52 -0.03
C SER A 100 11.54 5.27 -0.80
N GLU A 101 12.77 4.82 -0.61
CA GLU A 101 13.90 5.16 -1.46
C GLU A 101 13.92 4.40 -2.80
N ILE A 102 13.12 3.34 -2.93
CA ILE A 102 13.05 2.54 -4.16
C ILE A 102 12.19 3.28 -5.18
N ASN A 103 12.81 3.58 -6.34
CA ASN A 103 12.14 4.16 -7.49
C ASN A 103 11.44 3.05 -8.29
N ILE A 104 10.15 3.18 -8.55
CA ILE A 104 9.36 2.09 -9.17
C ILE A 104 8.66 2.60 -10.39
N LEU A 105 8.80 1.86 -11.48
CA LEU A 105 8.04 2.04 -12.72
C LEU A 105 6.64 1.48 -12.51
N PHE A 106 5.78 2.26 -11.85
CA PHE A 106 4.41 1.86 -11.68
C PHE A 106 3.65 1.97 -13.02
N SER A 107 3.30 0.83 -13.60
CA SER A 107 2.21 0.71 -14.58
C SER A 107 0.85 0.68 -13.85
N MET A 108 0.66 1.57 -12.87
CA MET A 108 -0.56 1.60 -12.06
C MET A 108 -1.67 2.30 -12.85
N SER A 109 -2.82 1.65 -12.97
CA SER A 109 -4.08 2.33 -13.28
C SER A 109 -4.88 2.42 -12.00
N PHE A 110 -4.97 3.62 -11.43
CA PHE A 110 -5.82 3.86 -10.28
C PHE A 110 -7.06 4.61 -10.68
N VAL A 111 -8.02 3.85 -11.23
CA VAL A 111 -9.26 4.39 -11.76
C VAL A 111 -9.89 5.32 -10.72
N ASN A 112 -10.05 4.91 -9.45
CA ASN A 112 -10.77 5.67 -8.42
C ASN A 112 -9.92 6.52 -7.45
N LEU A 113 -8.63 6.74 -7.73
CA LEU A 113 -7.76 7.46 -6.80
C LEU A 113 -8.14 8.93 -6.69
N ARG A 114 -8.07 9.45 -5.46
CA ARG A 114 -8.33 10.86 -5.13
C ARG A 114 -7.14 11.52 -4.44
N HIS A 115 -6.36 10.74 -3.70
CA HIS A 115 -5.22 11.21 -2.94
C HIS A 115 -4.02 10.32 -3.26
N LEU A 116 -2.95 10.93 -3.76
CA LEU A 116 -1.69 10.26 -4.03
C LEU A 116 -0.55 11.01 -3.35
N GLU A 117 0.24 10.27 -2.59
CA GLU A 117 1.51 10.76 -2.04
C GLU A 117 2.63 9.79 -2.38
N LEU A 118 3.70 10.30 -3.00
CA LEU A 118 4.90 9.54 -3.36
C LEU A 118 6.14 10.26 -2.83
N SER A 119 6.99 9.58 -2.07
CA SER A 119 8.27 10.13 -1.62
C SER A 119 9.26 10.38 -2.75
N GLN A 120 9.16 9.60 -3.83
CA GLN A 120 9.99 9.72 -5.02
C GLN A 120 9.15 9.40 -6.25
N CYS A 121 9.28 10.22 -7.29
CA CYS A 121 8.54 10.07 -8.54
C CYS A 121 9.40 10.57 -9.71
N THR A 122 9.44 9.81 -10.81
CA THR A 122 10.04 10.28 -12.07
C THR A 122 9.02 11.09 -12.88
N LEU A 123 9.49 11.91 -13.83
CA LEU A 123 8.61 12.68 -14.71
C LEU A 123 7.70 11.77 -15.55
N ASN A 124 8.23 10.66 -16.08
CA ASN A 124 7.46 9.70 -16.86
C ASN A 124 6.32 9.06 -16.03
N LEU A 125 6.60 8.73 -14.76
CA LEU A 125 5.57 8.21 -13.86
C LEU A 125 4.51 9.28 -13.57
N LEU A 126 4.93 10.52 -13.33
CA LEU A 126 4.02 11.64 -13.09
C LEU A 126 3.08 11.86 -14.28
N GLU A 127 3.59 11.83 -15.51
CA GLU A 127 2.79 11.92 -16.72
C GLU A 127 1.77 10.79 -16.81
N ASN A 128 2.19 9.55 -16.54
CA ASN A 128 1.30 8.39 -16.55
C ASN A 128 0.19 8.52 -15.49
N ILE A 129 0.51 8.96 -14.27
CA ILE A 129 -0.47 9.23 -13.20
C ILE A 129 -1.50 10.24 -13.68
N CYS A 130 -1.08 11.35 -14.26
CA CYS A 130 -1.98 12.38 -14.77
C CYS A 130 -2.93 11.86 -15.85
N LEU A 131 -2.50 10.91 -16.69
CA LEU A 131 -3.32 10.30 -17.73
C LEU A 131 -4.28 9.23 -17.20
N THR A 132 -3.90 8.49 -16.15
CA THR A 132 -4.62 7.30 -15.67
C THR A 132 -5.49 7.55 -14.44
N THR A 133 -5.37 8.72 -13.80
CA THR A 133 -6.10 9.04 -12.55
C THR A 133 -6.97 10.31 -12.69
N PRO A 134 -8.04 10.27 -13.50
CA PRO A 134 -8.82 11.47 -13.85
C PRO A 134 -9.58 12.10 -12.65
N TRP A 135 -9.72 11.38 -11.54
CA TRP A 135 -10.41 11.87 -10.33
C TRP A 135 -9.46 12.27 -9.20
N LEU A 136 -8.16 12.39 -9.49
CA LEU A 136 -7.17 12.82 -8.51
C LEU A 136 -7.45 14.24 -8.04
N LYS A 137 -7.51 14.43 -6.72
CA LYS A 137 -7.79 15.73 -6.07
C LYS A 137 -6.55 16.31 -5.41
N THR A 138 -5.70 15.45 -4.86
CA THR A 138 -4.46 15.86 -4.22
C THR A 138 -3.32 14.98 -4.71
N LEU A 139 -2.25 15.61 -5.14
CA LEU A 139 -1.03 14.98 -5.57
C LEU A 139 0.13 15.61 -4.80
N ASN A 140 0.82 14.81 -3.99
CA ASN A 140 2.01 15.21 -3.26
C ASN A 140 3.17 14.32 -3.68
N VAL A 141 4.12 14.87 -4.44
CA VAL A 141 5.23 14.07 -4.98
C VAL A 141 6.54 14.83 -4.82
N ALA A 142 7.60 14.13 -4.46
CA ALA A 142 8.96 14.63 -4.64
C ALA A 142 9.50 14.12 -5.98
N ILE A 143 9.76 15.04 -6.91
CA ILE A 143 10.32 14.68 -8.22
C ILE A 143 11.82 14.47 -8.06
N ILE A 144 12.30 13.30 -8.47
CA ILE A 144 13.73 13.01 -8.54
C ILE A 144 14.20 13.14 -9.99
N HIS A 145 15.29 13.89 -10.19
CA HIS A 145 15.96 13.93 -11.49
C HIS A 145 16.73 12.62 -11.68
N GLU A 146 16.43 11.88 -12.75
CA GLU A 146 17.29 10.79 -13.19
C GLU A 146 18.64 11.39 -13.59
N ILE A 147 19.66 11.20 -12.77
CA ILE A 147 21.04 11.46 -13.19
C ILE A 147 21.38 10.34 -14.17
N LEU A 148 21.30 10.65 -15.47
CA LEU A 148 21.88 9.80 -16.50
C LEU A 148 23.40 9.84 -16.31
N ASN A 149 23.94 8.85 -15.60
CA ASN A 149 25.38 8.59 -15.60
C ASN A 149 25.75 8.09 -16.99
N PHE A 150 26.17 9.01 -17.86
CA PHE A 150 26.87 8.65 -19.09
C PHE A 150 28.29 8.26 -18.70
N GLU A 151 28.59 6.95 -18.70
CA GLU A 151 29.96 6.49 -18.84
C GLU A 151 30.37 6.70 -20.31
N PHE A 152 31.35 7.60 -20.53
CA PHE A 152 31.98 7.82 -21.84
C PHE A 152 33.20 6.93 -21.99
#